data_AF-A0A931VT71-F1
#
_entry.id   AF-A0A931VT71-F1
#
_cell.length_a   1.000
_cell.length_b   1.000
_cell.length_c   1.000
_cell.angle_alpha   90.00
_cell.angle_beta   90.00
_cell.angle_gamma   90.00
#
_symmetry.space_group_name_H-M   'P 1'
#
loop_
_entity.id
_entity.type
_entity.pdbx_description
1 polymer ?
#
loop_
_entity_poly.entity_id
_entity_poly.type
_entity_poly.pdbx_seq_one_letter_code
_entity_poly.pdbx_strand_id
1 'polypeptide(L)' 'AVQRVVESDLPLVYVNQICGQDELVFDGHSVVLDDAGEVVARAPGFEEHLLVVDVEPTVYTFLLATDASRPAALSAT' A
#
# COMPACT_ATOMS: atom_id res chain seq x y z
N ALA A 1 5.59 -4.99 -3.92
CA ALA A 1 4.43 -5.00 -2.99
C ALA A 1 4.42 -6.29 -2.18
N VAL A 2 4.23 -7.47 -2.78
CA VAL A 2 4.18 -8.78 -2.08
C VAL A 2 5.34 -9.02 -1.11
N GLN A 3 6.59 -8.76 -1.51
CA GLN A 3 7.74 -8.92 -0.62
C GLN A 3 7.61 -8.11 0.69
N ARG A 4 7.03 -6.90 0.63
CA ARG A 4 6.84 -6.05 1.83
C ARG A 4 5.78 -6.62 2.77
N VAL A 5 4.75 -7.24 2.21
CA VAL A 5 3.74 -7.97 2.99
C VAL A 5 4.40 -9.14 3.70
N VAL A 6 5.13 -9.98 2.98
CA VAL A 6 5.82 -11.16 3.54
C VAL A 6 6.87 -10.79 4.60
N GLU A 7 7.54 -9.65 4.46
CA GLU A 7 8.50 -9.16 5.46
C GLU A 7 7.85 -8.61 6.73
N SER A 8 6.58 -8.19 6.67
CA SER A 8 5.91 -7.50 7.77
C SER A 8 4.72 -8.25 8.36
N ASP A 9 4.20 -9.26 7.68
CA ASP A 9 2.93 -9.94 7.98
C ASP A 9 1.76 -8.94 8.12
N LEU A 10 1.80 -7.84 7.35
CA LEU A 10 0.79 -6.79 7.34
C LEU A 10 0.16 -6.63 5.95
N PRO A 11 -1.16 -6.45 5.87
CA PRO A 11 -1.85 -6.15 4.61
C PRO A 11 -1.37 -4.81 4.05
N LEU A 12 -1.41 -4.67 2.73
CA LEU A 12 -0.85 -3.53 2.03
C LEU A 12 -1.84 -2.94 1.03
N VAL A 13 -2.08 -1.63 1.17
CA VAL A 13 -2.82 -0.83 0.19
C VAL A 13 -1.82 0.02 -0.59
N TYR A 14 -1.68 -0.26 -1.88
CA TYR A 14 -0.85 0.51 -2.80
C TYR A 14 -1.75 1.37 -3.71
N VAL A 15 -1.61 2.68 -3.59
CA VAL A 15 -2.32 3.65 -4.43
C VAL A 15 -1.33 4.23 -5.43
N ASN A 16 -1.65 4.14 -6.71
CA ASN A 16 -0.87 4.71 -7.79
C ASN A 16 -1.64 5.82 -8.50
N GLN A 17 -0.91 6.74 -9.12
CA GLN A 17 -1.48 7.80 -9.95
C GLN A 17 -1.85 7.29 -11.34
N ILE A 18 -2.71 8.06 -12.01
CA ILE A 18 -3.07 7.91 -13.41
C ILE A 18 -2.90 9.27 -14.08
N CYS A 19 -1.92 9.40 -14.98
CA CYS A 19 -1.68 10.60 -15.78
C CYS A 19 -0.54 10.38 -16.77
N GLY A 20 -0.42 11.28 -17.75
CA GLY A 20 0.83 11.51 -18.47
C GLY A 20 1.53 12.73 -17.90
N GLN A 21 2.83 12.64 -17.65
CA GLN A 21 3.67 13.78 -17.24
C GLN A 21 4.95 13.77 -18.07
N ASP A 22 5.02 14.67 -19.07
CA ASP A 22 6.10 14.75 -20.04
C ASP A 22 6.38 13.37 -20.70
N GLU A 23 7.53 12.77 -20.41
CA GLU A 23 7.92 11.44 -20.92
C GLU A 23 7.43 10.27 -20.07
N LEU A 24 6.84 10.54 -18.91
CA LEU A 24 6.34 9.53 -17.98
C LEU A 24 4.85 9.27 -18.18
N VAL A 25 4.48 7.99 -18.01
CA VAL A 25 3.10 7.55 -17.97
C VAL A 25 2.88 6.81 -16.66
N PHE A 26 1.92 7.29 -15.89
CA PHE A 26 1.40 6.62 -14.71
C PHE A 26 0.14 5.87 -15.11
N ASP A 27 0.11 4.58 -14.83
CA ASP A 27 -0.85 3.62 -15.36
C ASP A 27 -1.97 3.25 -14.38
N GLY A 28 -1.98 3.81 -13.17
CA GLY A 28 -2.90 3.38 -12.13
C GLY A 28 -2.53 1.99 -11.61
N HIS A 29 -3.39 0.99 -11.75
CA HIS A 29 -3.13 -0.35 -11.19
C HIS A 29 -2.92 -0.36 -9.66
N SER A 30 -3.54 0.56 -8.94
CA SER A 30 -3.67 0.50 -7.48
C SER A 30 -4.13 -0.90 -7.05
N VAL A 31 -3.58 -1.43 -5.95
CA VAL A 31 -3.79 -2.81 -5.53
C VAL A 31 -3.87 -2.92 -4.01
N VAL A 32 -4.75 -3.78 -3.53
CA VAL A 32 -4.86 -4.18 -2.12
C VAL A 32 -4.41 -5.63 -2.00
N LEU A 33 -3.48 -5.86 -1.09
CA LEU A 33 -2.99 -7.19 -0.72
C LEU A 33 -3.41 -7.51 0.72
N ASP A 34 -3.77 -8.77 0.98
CA ASP A 34 -3.94 -9.28 2.34
C ASP A 34 -2.57 -9.53 3.02
N ASP A 35 -2.57 -10.06 4.23
CA ASP A 35 -1.40 -10.40 5.02
C ASP A 35 -0.60 -11.62 4.48
N ALA A 36 -1.22 -12.43 3.61
CA ALA A 36 -0.54 -13.49 2.87
C ALA A 36 0.13 -12.99 1.57
N GLY A 37 -0.18 -11.75 1.16
CA GLY A 37 0.32 -11.13 -0.06
C GLY A 37 -0.53 -11.43 -1.29
N GLU A 38 -1.73 -11.99 -1.10
CA GLU A 38 -2.68 -12.28 -2.16
C GLU A 38 -3.48 -11.03 -2.54
N VAL A 39 -3.89 -10.93 -3.81
CA VAL A 39 -4.62 -9.76 -4.30
C VAL A 39 -6.08 -9.83 -3.88
N VAL A 40 -6.49 -8.90 -3.01
CA VAL A 40 -7.88 -8.73 -2.57
C VAL A 40 -8.67 -7.93 -3.59
N ALA A 41 -8.08 -6.85 -4.10
CA ALA A 41 -8.70 -5.97 -5.09
C ALA A 41 -7.65 -5.25 -5.93
N ARG A 42 -8.01 -4.91 -7.17
CA ARG A 42 -7.14 -4.17 -8.09
C ARG A 42 -7.94 -3.21 -8.95
N ALA A 43 -7.46 -1.98 -9.05
CA ALA A 43 -8.01 -0.98 -9.96
C ALA A 43 -7.60 -1.29 -11.42
N PRO A 44 -8.42 -0.91 -12.41
CA PRO A 44 -8.05 -0.98 -13.82
C PRO A 44 -6.79 -0.15 -14.10
N GLY A 45 -6.11 -0.51 -15.19
CA GLY A 45 -4.99 0.26 -15.71
C GLY A 45 -5.47 1.32 -16.69
N PHE A 46 -4.75 2.42 -16.78
CA PHE A 46 -5.02 3.53 -17.71
C PHE A 46 -6.41 4.17 -17.58
N GLU A 47 -7.04 4.05 -16.41
CA GLU A 47 -8.39 4.54 -16.14
C GLU A 47 -8.45 5.21 -14.75
N GLU A 48 -9.03 6.41 -14.69
CA GLU A 48 -9.36 7.04 -13.41
C GLU A 48 -10.43 6.23 -12.69
N HIS A 49 -10.14 5.79 -11.47
CA HIS A 49 -10.99 4.84 -10.76
C HIS A 49 -11.02 5.08 -9.26
N LEU A 50 -12.22 4.97 -8.66
CA LEU A 50 -12.42 4.92 -7.22
C LEU A 50 -12.68 3.48 -6.80
N LEU A 51 -11.64 2.82 -6.28
CA LEU A 51 -11.74 1.48 -5.73
C LEU A 51 -12.14 1.55 -4.25
N VAL A 52 -13.29 1.00 -3.90
CA VAL A 52 -13.76 0.87 -2.51
C VAL A 52 -13.60 -0.58 -2.07
N VAL A 53 -12.95 -0.79 -0.92
CA VAL A 53 -12.68 -2.12 -0.35
C VAL A 53 -13.00 -2.09 1.13
N ASP A 54 -13.72 -3.10 1.59
CA ASP A 54 -13.92 -3.35 3.02
C ASP A 54 -12.74 -4.15 3.56
N VAL A 55 -12.12 -3.66 4.64
CA VAL A 55 -11.00 -4.32 5.30
C VAL A 55 -11.45 -4.75 6.69
N GLU A 56 -11.36 -6.04 6.96
CA GLU A 56 -11.63 -6.54 8.30
C GLU A 56 -10.50 -6.08 9.27
N PRO A 57 -10.85 -5.43 10.39
CA PRO A 57 -9.85 -4.94 11.32
C PRO A 57 -9.15 -6.12 12.01
N THR A 58 -7.89 -6.34 11.66
CA THR A 58 -7.04 -7.31 12.33
C THR A 58 -6.20 -6.60 13.39
N VAL A 59 -6.22 -7.13 14.62
CA VAL A 59 -5.46 -6.55 15.74
C VAL A 59 -4.02 -7.06 15.67
N TYR A 60 -3.13 -6.23 15.16
CA TYR A 60 -1.69 -6.50 15.21
C TYR A 60 -1.12 -6.05 16.55
N THR A 61 -0.56 -7.00 17.31
CA THR A 61 0.17 -6.68 18.55
C THR A 61 1.62 -6.41 18.19
N PHE A 62 1.98 -5.12 18.08
CA PHE A 62 3.37 -4.73 17.92
C PHE A 62 4.05 -4.73 19.30
N LEU A 63 5.10 -5.53 19.46
CA LEU A 63 6.07 -5.29 20.54
C LEU A 63 6.90 -4.09 20.09
N LEU A 64 6.67 -2.91 20.69
CA LEU A 64 7.57 -1.76 20.50
C LEU A 64 8.95 -2.12 21.05
N ALA A 65 9.79 -2.76 20.25
CA ALA A 65 11.22 -2.65 20.41
C ALA A 65 11.55 -1.20 20.02
N THR A 66 11.79 -0.34 21.01
CA THR A 66 12.30 1.00 20.77
C THR A 66 13.67 0.88 20.13
N ASP A 67 13.73 0.90 18.81
CA ASP A 67 14.98 1.10 18.09
C ASP A 67 15.34 2.60 18.21
N ALA A 68 16.32 2.90 19.05
CA ALA A 68 16.83 4.24 19.30
C ALA A 68 17.59 4.87 18.11
N SER A 69 17.61 4.23 16.93
CA SER A 69 18.43 4.64 15.80
C SER A 69 17.72 5.31 14.61
N ARG A 70 16.38 5.45 14.62
CA ARG A 70 15.65 6.15 13.54
C ARG A 70 14.98 7.43 14.04
N PRO A 71 15.33 8.63 13.50
CA PRO A 71 14.58 9.83 13.82
C PRO A 71 13.20 9.76 13.16
N ALA A 72 12.16 10.02 13.95
CA ALA A 72 10.80 10.20 13.48
C ALA A 72 10.75 11.41 12.53
N ALA A 73 10.63 11.16 11.24
CA ALA A 73 10.24 12.18 10.27
C ALA A 73 8.84 11.85 9.75
N LEU A 74 7.84 12.10 10.59
CA LEU A 74 6.50 12.42 10.13
C LEU A 74 6.56 13.86 9.58
N SER A 75 6.79 14.01 8.28
CA SER A 75 6.44 15.25 7.59
C SER A 75 5.05 15.05 7.01
N ALA A 76 4.05 15.47 7.77
CA ALA A 76 2.74 15.80 7.22
C ALA A 76 2.93 17.07 6.37
N THR A 77 2.70 16.95 5.07
CA THR A 77 2.40 18.10 4.20
C THR A 77 0.92 18.04 3.87
#